data_AF-A0A952MBM8-F1
#
_entry.id   AF-A0A952MBM8-F1
#
_cell.length_a   1.000
_cell.length_b   1.000
_cell.length_c   1.000
_cell.angle_alpha   90.00
_cell.angle_beta   90.00
_cell.angle_gamma   90.00
#
_symmetry.space_group_name_H-M   'P 1'
#
loop_
_entity.id
_entity.type
_entity.pdbx_description
1 polymer ?
#
loop_
_entity_poly.entity_id
_entity_poly.type
_entity_poly.pdbx_seq_one_letter_code
_entity_poly.pdbx_strand_id
1 'polypeptide(L)'
;MFDWVVKNVGFLKHVPLLPHIFDSGLKVATLLHNKNIPDYIDEIESEVRTWPNTTVHAHKFGGIQFNNNNRELGHIHGNGLLDILLSREQKAVLMKKYPVQDHHIFKNSGWISFWIKTPQDRQTAIELLRFAYTSK
;
A
#
# COMPACT_ATOMS: atom_id res chain seq x y z
N MET A 1 8.38 -4.67 -13.07
CA MET A 1 9.64 -4.84 -12.30
C MET A 1 9.38 -5.36 -10.90
N PHE A 2 8.55 -4.69 -10.09
CA PHE A 2 8.24 -5.08 -8.71
C PHE A 2 7.85 -6.56 -8.54
N ASP A 3 6.83 -7.04 -9.26
CA ASP A 3 6.37 -8.43 -9.17
C ASP A 3 7.46 -9.45 -9.51
N TRP A 4 8.31 -9.13 -10.49
CA TRP A 4 9.42 -10.00 -10.87
C TRP A 4 10.44 -10.10 -9.73
N VAL A 5 10.77 -8.99 -9.08
CA VAL A 5 11.70 -8.97 -7.94
C VAL A 5 11.13 -9.79 -6.80
N VAL A 6 9.89 -9.51 -6.41
CA VAL A 6 9.20 -10.22 -5.33
C VAL A 6 9.14 -11.73 -5.60
N LYS A 7 8.88 -12.13 -6.85
CA LYS A 7 8.78 -13.54 -7.25
C LYS A 7 10.12 -14.26 -7.30
N ASN A 8 11.17 -13.64 -7.83
CA ASN A 8 12.43 -14.32 -8.14
C ASN A 8 13.54 -14.10 -7.11
N VAL A 9 13.52 -12.96 -6.40
CA VAL A 9 14.50 -12.62 -5.36
C VAL A 9 13.86 -12.35 -4.01
N GLY A 10 12.62 -12.78 -3.81
CA GLY A 10 11.85 -12.57 -2.58
C GLY A 10 12.49 -13.17 -1.32
N PHE A 11 13.45 -14.09 -1.43
CA PHE A 11 14.20 -14.62 -0.28
C PHE A 11 15.05 -13.54 0.43
N LEU A 12 15.41 -12.47 -0.30
CA LEU A 12 16.14 -11.32 0.24
C LEU A 12 15.35 -10.53 1.28
N LYS A 13 14.03 -10.75 1.39
CA LYS A 13 13.20 -10.13 2.43
C LYS A 13 13.59 -10.51 3.86
N HIS A 14 14.38 -11.58 4.02
CA HIS A 14 14.90 -12.04 5.31
C HIS A 14 16.22 -11.36 5.70
N VAL A 15 16.88 -10.66 4.76
CA VAL A 15 18.08 -9.88 5.06
C VAL A 15 17.65 -8.58 5.76
N PRO A 16 18.17 -8.27 6.96
CA PRO A 16 17.81 -7.05 7.68
C PRO A 16 18.02 -5.80 6.83
N LEU A 17 17.08 -4.85 6.92
CA LEU A 17 17.07 -3.55 6.23
C LEU A 17 17.00 -3.59 4.68
N LEU A 18 17.32 -4.71 4.04
CA LEU A 18 17.34 -4.81 2.58
C LEU A 18 15.99 -4.46 1.92
N PRO A 19 14.82 -4.85 2.46
CA PRO A 19 13.53 -4.41 1.91
C PRO A 19 13.34 -2.88 1.92
N HIS A 20 13.87 -2.19 2.94
CA HIS A 20 13.76 -0.74 3.08
C HIS A 20 14.67 -0.02 2.08
N ILE A 21 15.88 -0.55 1.86
CA ILE A 21 16.80 -0.05 0.83
C ILE A 21 16.15 -0.23 -0.56
N PHE A 22 15.59 -1.41 -0.83
CA PHE A 22 14.90 -1.69 -2.08
C PHE A 22 13.72 -0.74 -2.30
N ASP A 23 12.85 -0.57 -1.30
CA ASP A 23 11.70 0.33 -1.39
C ASP A 23 12.11 1.81 -1.53
N SER A 24 13.20 2.23 -0.87
CA SER A 24 13.79 3.55 -1.09
C SER A 24 14.27 3.72 -2.53
N GLY A 25 14.88 2.68 -3.11
CA GLY A 25 15.23 2.63 -4.53
C GLY A 25 14.01 2.72 -5.45
N LEU A 26 12.90 2.07 -5.09
CA LEU A 26 11.62 2.25 -5.78
C LEU A 26 11.14 3.70 -5.72
N LYS A 27 11.17 4.34 -4.55
CA LYS A 27 10.77 5.75 -4.38
C LYS A 27 11.60 6.68 -5.26
N VAL A 28 12.92 6.48 -5.31
CA VAL A 28 13.81 7.26 -6.19
C VAL A 28 13.51 7.01 -7.67
N ALA A 29 13.35 5.75 -8.09
CA ALA A 29 13.00 5.44 -9.48
C ALA A 29 11.64 6.03 -9.87
N THR A 30 10.68 6.01 -8.95
CA THR A 30 9.36 6.63 -9.12
C THR A 30 9.47 8.14 -9.28
N LEU A 31 10.26 8.82 -8.45
CA LEU A 31 10.50 10.27 -8.58
C LEU A 31 10.99 10.65 -9.98
N LEU A 32 11.85 9.82 -10.57
CA LEU A 32 12.39 10.05 -11.92
C LEU A 32 11.35 9.82 -13.04
N HIS A 33 10.31 9.02 -12.79
CA HIS A 33 9.31 8.67 -13.81
C HIS A 33 7.99 9.44 -13.65
N ASN A 34 7.51 9.60 -12.42
CA ASN A 34 6.33 10.36 -12.04
C ASN A 34 6.58 11.02 -10.67
N LYS A 35 7.07 12.25 -10.73
CA LYS A 35 7.44 13.05 -9.54
C LYS A 35 6.29 13.30 -8.56
N ASN A 36 5.04 13.17 -8.98
CA ASN A 36 3.88 13.48 -8.14
C ASN A 36 3.48 12.32 -7.21
N ILE A 37 3.89 11.08 -7.51
CA ILE A 37 3.48 9.92 -6.70
C ILE A 37 3.94 10.06 -5.24
N PRO A 38 5.20 10.46 -4.95
CA PRO A 38 5.63 10.69 -3.57
C PRO A 38 4.81 11.76 -2.84
N ASP A 39 4.46 12.86 -3.52
CA ASP A 39 3.58 13.88 -2.94
C ASP A 39 2.21 13.29 -2.60
N TYR A 40 1.64 12.44 -3.47
CA TYR A 40 0.38 11.75 -3.19
C TYR A 40 0.49 10.80 -1.99
N ILE A 41 1.60 10.10 -1.84
CA ILE A 41 1.84 9.22 -0.69
C ILE A 41 1.93 10.03 0.60
N ASP A 42 2.67 11.14 0.59
CA ASP A 42 2.84 12.03 1.75
C ASP A 42 1.49 12.67 2.15
N GLU A 43 0.64 13.03 1.18
CA GLU A 43 -0.71 13.52 1.43
C GLU A 43 -1.65 12.44 2.02
N ILE A 44 -1.61 11.22 1.49
CA ILE A 44 -2.37 10.08 2.05
C ILE A 44 -1.93 9.81 3.47
N GLU A 45 -0.62 9.80 3.73
CA GLU A 45 -0.08 9.62 5.07
C GLU A 45 -0.56 10.71 6.02
N SER A 46 -0.47 11.97 5.60
CA SER A 46 -0.91 13.12 6.37
C SER A 46 -2.39 13.02 6.73
N GLU A 47 -3.25 12.65 5.77
CA GLU A 47 -4.67 12.44 5.99
C GLU A 47 -4.93 11.31 6.99
N VAL A 48 -4.33 10.13 6.80
CA VAL A 48 -4.58 8.95 7.65
C VAL A 48 -4.13 9.19 9.10
N ARG A 49 -3.05 9.96 9.31
CA ARG A 49 -2.58 10.36 10.65
C ARG A 49 -3.58 11.22 11.43
N THR A 50 -4.54 11.86 10.76
CA THR A 50 -5.59 12.64 11.44
C THR A 50 -6.69 11.77 12.04
N TRP A 51 -6.76 10.48 11.68
CA TRP A 51 -7.85 9.62 12.10
C TRP A 51 -7.64 9.15 13.55
N PRO A 52 -8.69 9.06 14.36
CA PRO A 52 -8.55 8.60 15.74
C PRO A 52 -7.91 7.21 15.83
N ASN A 53 -6.95 7.05 16.76
CA ASN A 53 -6.26 5.79 17.05
C ASN A 53 -5.44 5.22 15.89
N THR A 54 -5.11 6.02 14.87
CA THR A 54 -4.20 5.57 13.81
C THR A 54 -2.74 5.84 14.16
N THR A 55 -1.87 4.97 13.67
CA THR A 55 -0.42 5.15 13.73
C THR A 55 0.20 4.77 12.39
N VAL A 56 1.37 5.34 12.11
CA VAL A 56 2.11 5.12 10.86
C VAL A 56 3.55 4.72 11.18
N HIS A 57 4.00 3.64 10.55
CA HIS A 57 5.34 3.08 10.75
C HIS A 57 5.93 2.59 9.42
N ALA A 58 7.24 2.34 9.39
CA ALA A 58 7.84 1.62 8.27
C ALA A 58 7.28 0.18 8.21
N HIS A 59 6.84 -0.24 7.02
CA HIS A 59 6.38 -1.61 6.81
C HIS A 59 7.60 -2.55 6.76
N LYS A 60 7.47 -3.76 7.33
CA LYS A 60 8.58 -4.73 7.46
C LYS A 60 9.22 -5.14 6.13
N PHE A 61 8.50 -4.99 5.02
CA PHE A 61 8.99 -5.27 3.67
C PHE A 61 9.26 -3.99 2.85
N GLY A 62 9.52 -2.87 3.52
CA GLY A 62 9.62 -1.56 2.90
C GLY A 62 8.24 -0.95 2.64
N GLY A 63 8.19 0.36 2.49
CA GLY A 63 6.96 1.15 2.38
C GLY A 63 6.49 1.72 3.72
N ILE A 64 5.35 2.39 3.68
CA ILE A 64 4.68 3.04 4.81
C ILE A 64 3.46 2.21 5.19
N GLN A 65 3.37 1.78 6.45
CA GLN A 65 2.25 1.00 7.00
C GLN A 65 1.33 1.89 7.84
N PHE A 66 0.03 1.79 7.58
CA PHE A 66 -1.03 2.44 8.36
C PHE A 66 -1.67 1.43 9.32
N ASN A 67 -1.93 1.83 10.55
CA ASN A 67 -2.55 0.99 11.57
C ASN A 67 -3.72 1.70 12.24
N ASN A 68 -4.65 0.94 12.82
CA ASN A 68 -5.69 1.38 13.74
C ASN A 68 -5.72 0.43 14.94
N ASN A 69 -5.48 0.95 16.16
CA ASN A 69 -5.37 0.16 17.39
C ASN A 69 -4.40 -1.03 17.22
N ASN A 70 -3.19 -0.77 16.70
CA ASN A 70 -2.14 -1.76 16.45
C ASN A 70 -2.46 -2.85 15.42
N ARG A 71 -3.54 -2.71 14.65
CA ARG A 71 -3.86 -3.61 13.53
C ARG A 71 -3.66 -2.87 12.21
N GLU A 72 -2.94 -3.51 11.30
CA GLU A 72 -2.67 -2.96 9.97
C GLU A 72 -3.97 -2.72 9.20
N LEU A 73 -4.08 -1.53 8.62
CA LEU A 73 -5.11 -1.16 7.65
C LEU A 73 -4.64 -1.43 6.22
N GLY A 74 -3.37 -1.13 5.95
CA GLY A 74 -2.71 -1.33 4.67
C GLY A 74 -1.34 -0.67 4.66
N HIS A 75 -0.61 -0.83 3.56
CA HIS A 75 0.69 -0.20 3.37
C HIS A 75 0.90 0.24 1.92
N ILE A 76 1.73 1.28 1.74
CA ILE A 76 2.09 1.80 0.42
C ILE A 76 3.60 1.65 0.20
N HIS A 77 3.97 1.02 -0.91
CA HIS A 77 5.35 0.94 -1.39
C HIS A 77 5.78 2.20 -2.14
N GLY A 78 7.09 2.46 -2.23
CA GLY A 78 7.66 3.64 -2.89
C GLY A 78 7.34 3.76 -4.40
N ASN A 79 6.77 2.72 -5.01
CA ASN A 79 6.25 2.72 -6.38
C ASN A 79 4.76 3.10 -6.49
N GLY A 80 4.11 3.48 -5.39
CA GLY A 80 2.69 3.83 -5.37
C GLY A 80 1.74 2.64 -5.32
N LEU A 81 2.24 1.43 -5.03
CA LEU A 81 1.39 0.26 -4.79
C LEU A 81 0.85 0.28 -3.36
N LEU A 82 -0.46 0.46 -3.23
CA LEU A 82 -1.21 0.33 -1.98
C LEU A 82 -1.74 -1.11 -1.84
N ASP A 83 -1.35 -1.79 -0.77
CA ASP A 83 -1.84 -3.11 -0.41
C ASP A 83 -2.70 -3.03 0.87
N ILE A 84 -3.87 -3.69 0.86
CA ILE A 84 -4.85 -3.65 1.96
C ILE A 84 -5.34 -5.07 2.25
N LEU A 85 -5.35 -5.46 3.53
CA LEU A 85 -5.93 -6.72 3.98
C LEU A 85 -7.37 -6.54 4.47
N LEU A 86 -8.31 -7.25 3.85
CA LEU A 86 -9.74 -7.22 4.15
C LEU A 86 -10.29 -8.64 4.39
N SER A 87 -11.59 -8.75 4.69
CA SER A 87 -12.33 -9.99 4.50
C SER A 87 -12.54 -10.28 2.99
N ARG A 88 -12.80 -11.53 2.63
CA ARG A 88 -13.08 -11.89 1.22
C ARG A 88 -14.37 -11.23 0.71
N GLU A 89 -15.34 -11.03 1.59
CA GLU A 89 -16.60 -10.33 1.28
C GLU A 89 -16.37 -8.85 1.02
N GLN A 90 -15.60 -8.18 1.89
CA GLN A 90 -15.19 -6.79 1.71
C GLN A 90 -14.41 -6.58 0.42
N LYS A 91 -13.46 -7.47 0.12
CA LYS A 91 -12.74 -7.48 -1.17
C LYS A 91 -13.71 -7.57 -2.35
N ALA A 92 -14.66 -8.49 -2.32
CA ALA A 92 -15.64 -8.66 -3.40
C ALA A 92 -16.50 -7.41 -3.61
N VAL A 93 -16.82 -6.66 -2.55
CA VAL A 93 -17.50 -5.36 -2.64
C VAL A 93 -16.60 -4.33 -3.31
N LEU A 94 -15.35 -4.18 -2.86
CA LEU A 94 -14.43 -3.18 -3.41
C LEU A 94 -14.05 -3.44 -4.86
N MET A 95 -13.84 -4.70 -5.25
CA MET A 95 -13.53 -5.08 -6.65
C MET A 95 -14.64 -4.71 -7.64
N LYS A 96 -15.89 -4.52 -7.17
CA LYS A 96 -17.00 -4.05 -8.01
C LYS A 96 -17.06 -2.52 -8.10
N LYS A 97 -16.51 -1.80 -7.12
CA LYS A 97 -16.65 -0.35 -6.97
C LYS A 97 -15.42 0.42 -7.45
N TYR A 98 -14.24 -0.16 -7.30
CA TYR A 98 -12.96 0.50 -7.57
C TYR A 98 -12.11 -0.37 -8.50
N PRO A 99 -11.18 0.23 -9.26
CA PRO A 99 -10.26 -0.51 -10.14
C PRO A 99 -9.10 -1.14 -9.34
N VAL A 100 -9.44 -1.90 -8.29
CA VAL A 100 -8.50 -2.64 -7.45
C VAL A 100 -8.22 -4.01 -8.06
N GLN A 101 -7.04 -4.55 -7.79
CA GLN A 101 -6.58 -5.84 -8.30
C GLN A 101 -6.45 -6.84 -7.15
N ASP A 102 -6.45 -8.13 -7.48
CA ASP A 102 -5.97 -9.14 -6.56
C ASP A 102 -4.54 -8.83 -6.12
N HIS A 103 -4.22 -9.07 -4.85
CA HIS A 103 -2.85 -8.95 -4.38
C HIS A 103 -1.92 -9.86 -5.17
N HIS A 104 -0.84 -9.28 -5.70
CA HIS A 104 0.07 -9.90 -6.66
C HIS A 104 0.68 -11.24 -6.15
N ILE A 105 0.80 -11.44 -4.83
CA ILE A 105 1.19 -12.71 -4.19
C ILE A 105 -0.01 -13.54 -3.71
N PHE A 106 -1.05 -12.91 -3.15
CA PHE A 106 -2.05 -13.57 -2.30
C PHE A 106 -3.45 -13.54 -2.95
N LYS A 107 -3.55 -14.05 -4.17
CA LYS A 107 -4.77 -13.95 -4.99
C LYS A 107 -6.02 -14.52 -4.30
N ASN A 108 -5.89 -15.67 -3.64
CA ASN A 108 -7.00 -16.36 -2.96
C ASN A 108 -7.21 -15.92 -1.50
N SER A 109 -6.92 -14.66 -1.19
CA SER A 109 -7.09 -14.05 0.13
C SER A 109 -7.98 -12.80 0.06
N GLY A 110 -8.20 -12.15 1.20
CA GLY A 110 -8.85 -10.84 1.25
C GLY A 110 -7.92 -9.67 0.90
N TRP A 111 -6.66 -9.93 0.56
CA TRP A 111 -5.74 -8.88 0.10
C TRP A 111 -6.14 -8.34 -1.28
N ILE A 112 -6.09 -7.02 -1.40
CA ILE A 112 -6.20 -6.26 -2.65
C ILE A 112 -4.97 -5.37 -2.84
N SER A 113 -4.68 -5.05 -4.10
CA SER A 113 -3.65 -4.08 -4.51
C SER A 113 -4.29 -2.95 -5.32
N PHE A 114 -3.84 -1.72 -5.13
CA PHE A 114 -4.28 -0.54 -5.86
C PHE A 114 -3.08 0.32 -6.26
N TRP A 115 -3.01 0.75 -7.52
CA TRP A 115 -1.91 1.58 -8.01
C TRP A 115 -2.27 3.06 -7.99
N ILE A 116 -1.49 3.85 -7.26
CA ILE A 116 -1.60 5.31 -7.22
C ILE A 116 -0.76 5.89 -8.36
N LYS A 117 -1.41 6.50 -9.37
CA LYS A 117 -0.72 7.09 -10.53
C LYS A 117 -1.12 8.54 -10.80
N THR A 118 -2.34 8.91 -10.42
CA THR A 118 -2.97 10.19 -10.71
C THR A 118 -3.49 10.86 -9.44
N PRO A 119 -3.81 12.17 -9.46
CA PRO A 119 -4.43 12.86 -8.33
C PRO A 119 -5.74 12.21 -7.87
N GLN A 120 -6.52 11.64 -8.80
CA GLN A 120 -7.77 10.95 -8.50
C GLN A 120 -7.52 9.63 -7.76
N ASP A 121 -6.42 8.94 -8.09
CA ASP A 121 -6.04 7.72 -7.40
C ASP A 121 -5.65 8.00 -5.94
N ARG A 122 -5.05 9.16 -5.66
CA ARG A 122 -4.77 9.59 -4.28
C ARG A 122 -6.06 9.64 -3.44
N GLN A 123 -7.11 10.25 -3.97
CA GLN A 123 -8.41 10.29 -3.30
C GLN A 123 -9.01 8.90 -3.13
N THR A 124 -8.91 8.06 -4.16
CA THR A 124 -9.36 6.66 -4.13
C THR A 124 -8.61 5.86 -3.07
N ALA A 125 -7.30 6.03 -2.92
CA ALA A 125 -6.49 5.39 -1.89
C ALA A 125 -6.95 5.76 -0.47
N ILE A 126 -7.27 7.03 -0.24
CA ILE A 126 -7.84 7.51 1.04
C ILE A 126 -9.19 6.82 1.30
N GLU A 127 -10.06 6.73 0.30
CA GLU A 127 -11.36 6.05 0.43
C GLU A 127 -11.21 4.56 0.74
N LEU A 128 -10.27 3.86 0.09
CA LEU A 128 -10.00 2.45 0.34
C LEU A 128 -9.48 2.22 1.76
N LEU A 129 -8.54 3.04 2.23
CA LEU A 129 -8.05 3.00 3.61
C LEU A 129 -9.14 3.35 4.61
N ARG A 130 -10.02 4.30 4.28
CA ARG A 130 -11.17 4.67 5.11
C ARG A 130 -12.15 3.51 5.24
N PHE A 131 -12.43 2.82 4.14
CA PHE A 131 -13.26 1.62 4.15
C PHE A 131 -12.67 0.55 5.07
N ALA A 132 -11.36 0.27 4.98
CA ALA A 132 -10.69 -0.66 5.89
C ALA A 132 -10.72 -0.19 7.36
N TYR A 133 -10.64 1.12 7.59
CA TYR A 133 -10.68 1.73 8.91
C TYR A 133 -12.06 1.59 9.59
N THR A 134 -13.16 1.77 8.85
CA THR A 134 -14.53 1.75 9.38
C THR A 134 -15.20 0.39 9.36
N SER A 135 -14.78 -0.53 8.49
CA SER A 135 -15.45 -1.83 8.30
C SER A 135 -15.04 -2.90 9.33
N LYS A 136 -14.79 -2.49 10.58
CA LYS A 136 -14.50 -3.40 11.69
C LYS A 136 -15.77 -3.87 12.39
#